data_AF-A0A327Z4H2-F1
#
_entry.id   AF-A0A327Z4H2-F1
#
_cell.length_a   1.000
_cell.length_b   1.000
_cell.length_c   1.000
_cell.angle_alpha   90.00
_cell.angle_beta   90.00
_cell.angle_gamma   90.00
#
_symmetry.space_group_name_H-M   'P 1'
#
loop_
_entity.id
_entity.type
_entity.pdbx_description
1 polymer ?
#
loop_
_entity_poly.entity_id
_entity_poly.type
_entity_poly.pdbx_seq_one_letter_code
_entity_poly.pdbx_strand_id
1 'polypeptide(L)'
;MHVIPAWTHGRSTRHSGAVCGADNGPHTRVTAEPSLVTCPDCPDAAETELIPDDASTGDPHLIEMLREASAGHTRKIDGVVVDGTTASAILTVYDAATPKTQAKIATLPLTLMASLAWNILASEREGAAE
;
A
#
# COMPACT_ATOMS: atom_id res chain seq x y z
N MET A 1 -21.44 -17.58 29.31
CA MET A 1 -20.11 -17.12 28.86
C MET A 1 -20.05 -17.29 27.35
N HIS A 2 -20.05 -16.20 26.58
CA HIS A 2 -19.73 -16.27 25.15
C HIS A 2 -18.21 -16.45 25.06
N VAL A 3 -17.76 -17.63 24.62
CA VAL A 3 -16.36 -17.85 24.28
C VAL A 3 -16.16 -17.18 22.92
N ILE A 4 -15.60 -15.97 22.91
CA ILE A 4 -15.15 -15.36 21.67
C ILE A 4 -13.95 -16.21 21.21
N PRO A 5 -13.97 -16.81 19.99
CA PRO A 5 -12.83 -17.52 19.48
C PRO A 5 -11.60 -16.60 19.50
N ALA A 6 -10.48 -17.08 20.04
CA ALA A 6 -9.22 -16.34 19.94
C ALA A 6 -8.77 -16.37 18.47
N TRP A 7 -8.88 -15.23 17.79
CA TRP A 7 -8.43 -15.08 16.41
C TRP A 7 -6.91 -15.14 16.35
N THR A 8 -6.40 -15.81 15.31
CA THR A 8 -4.98 -15.78 14.97
C THR A 8 -4.79 -14.79 13.82
N HIS A 9 -4.01 -13.74 14.08
CA HIS A 9 -3.70 -12.69 13.13
C HIS A 9 -2.35 -12.94 12.45
N GLY A 10 -2.22 -12.45 11.21
CA GLY A 10 -0.93 -12.40 10.53
C GLY A 10 0.01 -11.40 11.21
N ARG A 11 1.30 -11.70 11.25
CA ARG A 11 2.36 -10.83 11.77
C ARG A 11 2.74 -9.80 10.72
N SER A 12 2.80 -8.52 11.09
CA SER A 12 3.45 -7.52 10.24
C SER A 12 4.97 -7.64 10.35
N THR A 13 5.67 -7.47 9.22
CA THR A 13 7.13 -7.26 9.21
C THR A 13 7.53 -5.82 9.52
N ARG A 14 6.58 -4.88 9.50
CA ARG A 14 6.81 -3.42 9.62
C ARG A 14 6.60 -2.89 11.03
N HIS A 15 5.80 -3.59 11.83
CA HIS A 15 5.54 -3.22 13.21
C HIS A 15 5.30 -4.46 14.08
N SER A 16 5.36 -4.29 15.39
CA SER A 16 5.36 -5.40 16.35
C SER A 16 4.00 -6.07 16.57
N GLY A 17 3.02 -5.90 15.67
CA GLY A 17 1.62 -6.30 15.89
C GLY A 17 1.01 -7.11 14.75
N ALA A 18 -0.31 -7.26 14.82
CA ALA A 18 -1.11 -7.89 13.77
C ALA A 18 -1.12 -7.03 12.50
N VAL A 19 -0.97 -7.65 11.33
CA VAL A 19 -0.96 -6.96 10.02
C VAL A 19 -2.25 -6.19 9.73
N CYS A 20 -3.40 -6.63 10.27
CA CYS A 20 -4.66 -5.89 10.15
C CYS A 20 -4.79 -4.71 11.13
N GLY A 21 -3.80 -4.46 11.98
CA GLY A 21 -3.84 -3.39 12.98
C GLY A 21 -4.62 -3.72 14.25
N ALA A 22 -5.04 -4.98 14.44
CA ALA A 22 -5.70 -5.40 15.68
C ALA A 22 -4.78 -5.23 16.90
N ASP A 23 -5.35 -4.72 18.00
CA ASP A 23 -4.62 -4.53 19.25
C ASP A 23 -4.08 -5.86 19.81
N ASN A 24 -2.89 -5.80 20.42
CA ASN A 24 -2.25 -6.93 21.08
C ASN A 24 -2.88 -7.23 22.45
N GLY A 25 -4.19 -7.45 22.48
CA GLY A 25 -4.93 -7.82 23.67
C GLY A 25 -4.58 -9.23 24.19
N PRO A 26 -5.03 -9.58 25.41
CA PRO A 26 -4.67 -10.84 26.08
C PRO A 26 -5.15 -12.11 25.36
N HIS A 27 -6.01 -11.97 24.35
CA HIS A 27 -6.52 -13.08 23.54
C HIS A 27 -6.06 -13.01 22.07
N THR A 28 -5.21 -12.04 21.73
CA THR A 28 -4.66 -11.87 20.39
C THR A 28 -3.49 -12.82 20.18
N ARG A 29 -3.61 -13.71 19.20
CA ARG A 29 -2.50 -14.56 18.74
C ARG A 29 -1.95 -13.98 17.45
N VAL A 30 -0.62 -13.90 17.31
CA VAL A 30 0.04 -13.37 16.10
C VAL A 30 1.03 -14.40 15.54
N THR A 31 0.87 -14.75 14.27
CA THR A 31 1.67 -15.76 13.57
C THR A 31 2.31 -15.19 12.31
N ALA A 32 3.53 -15.62 11.99
CA ALA A 32 4.17 -15.32 10.69
C ALA A 32 3.77 -16.31 9.58
N GLU A 33 3.09 -17.40 9.93
CA GLU A 33 2.67 -18.46 9.01
C GLU A 33 1.23 -18.19 8.52
N PRO A 34 1.02 -17.82 7.24
CA PRO A 34 -0.31 -17.45 6.73
C PRO A 34 -1.32 -18.58 6.85
N SER A 35 -0.90 -19.85 6.72
CA SER A 35 -1.80 -21.00 6.85
C SER A 35 -2.42 -21.17 8.24
N LEU A 36 -1.87 -20.50 9.26
CA LEU A 36 -2.40 -20.48 10.64
C LEU A 36 -3.28 -19.26 10.93
N VAL A 37 -3.44 -18.34 9.98
CA VAL A 37 -4.25 -17.13 10.14
C VAL A 37 -5.74 -17.50 10.08
N THR A 38 -6.49 -17.06 11.09
CA THR A 38 -7.94 -17.28 11.17
C THR A 38 -8.74 -15.97 11.21
N CYS A 39 -8.09 -14.82 11.44
CA CYS A 39 -8.71 -13.49 11.34
C CYS A 39 -9.14 -13.20 9.88
N PRO A 40 -10.39 -12.79 9.62
CA PRO A 40 -10.93 -12.56 8.26
C PRO A 40 -10.31 -11.34 7.60
N ASP A 41 -9.79 -10.42 8.40
CA ASP A 41 -9.16 -9.18 7.92
C ASP A 41 -7.66 -9.38 7.63
N CYS A 42 -7.10 -10.54 7.99
CA CYS A 42 -5.67 -10.85 7.84
C CYS A 42 -5.25 -11.72 6.66
N PRO A 43 -6.06 -12.56 5.96
CA PRO A 43 -5.47 -13.59 5.10
C PRO A 43 -4.66 -12.99 3.95
N ASP A 44 -5.26 -12.10 3.17
CA ASP A 44 -4.62 -11.44 2.04
C ASP A 44 -3.43 -10.56 2.49
N ALA A 45 -3.57 -9.89 3.63
CA ALA A 45 -2.52 -9.05 4.18
C ALA A 45 -1.32 -9.88 4.68
N ALA A 46 -1.57 -11.04 5.29
CA ALA A 46 -0.53 -11.96 5.76
C ALA A 46 0.21 -12.62 4.58
N GLU A 47 -0.50 -12.96 3.51
CA GLU A 47 0.13 -13.45 2.27
C GLU A 47 0.95 -12.35 1.60
N THR A 48 0.43 -11.12 1.57
CA THR A 48 1.16 -9.96 1.03
C THR A 48 2.46 -9.72 1.78
N GLU A 49 2.51 -9.92 3.09
CA GLU A 49 3.74 -9.81 3.90
C GLU A 49 4.85 -10.80 3.48
N LEU A 50 4.52 -11.92 2.83
CA LEU A 50 5.51 -12.85 2.29
C LEU A 50 6.17 -12.36 1.00
N ILE A 51 5.54 -11.44 0.28
CA ILE A 51 6.08 -10.86 -0.95
C ILE A 51 7.15 -9.85 -0.53
N PRO A 52 8.40 -9.94 -1.03
CA PRO A 52 9.42 -8.93 -0.74
C PRO A 52 9.05 -7.57 -1.35
N ASP A 53 9.40 -6.49 -0.67
CA ASP A 53 9.27 -5.14 -1.24
C ASP A 53 10.33 -4.96 -2.35
N ASP A 54 9.91 -4.47 -3.51
CA ASP A 54 10.80 -4.09 -4.63
C ASP A 54 11.50 -2.75 -4.35
N ALA A 55 10.85 -1.86 -3.60
CA ALA A 55 11.35 -0.55 -3.17
C ALA A 55 10.82 -0.12 -1.80
N SER A 56 11.53 0.83 -1.20
CA SER A 56 11.07 1.60 -0.05
C SER A 56 10.72 3.05 -0.42
N THR A 57 9.96 3.74 0.44
CA THR A 57 9.70 5.17 0.26
C THR A 57 11.02 5.95 0.22
N GLY A 58 11.18 6.80 -0.81
CA GLY A 58 12.40 7.58 -1.03
C GLY A 58 13.50 6.85 -1.82
N ASP A 59 13.24 5.64 -2.30
CA ASP A 59 14.14 4.95 -3.24
C ASP A 59 14.31 5.78 -4.53
N PRO A 60 15.55 6.03 -4.99
CA PRO A 60 15.81 6.74 -6.25
C PRO A 60 15.13 6.12 -7.48
N HIS A 61 14.84 4.82 -7.43
CA HIS A 61 14.21 4.05 -8.51
C HIS A 61 12.68 3.97 -8.39
N LEU A 62 12.06 4.61 -7.38
CA LEU A 62 10.62 4.57 -7.14
C LEU A 62 9.79 4.91 -8.39
N ILE A 63 10.16 5.98 -9.10
CA ILE A 63 9.44 6.42 -10.30
C ILE A 63 9.57 5.40 -11.44
N GLU A 64 10.73 4.77 -11.59
CA GLU A 64 10.91 3.72 -12.60
C GLU A 64 10.05 2.50 -12.30
N MET A 65 10.00 2.08 -11.02
CA MET A 65 9.14 0.97 -10.61
C MET A 65 7.66 1.27 -10.82
N LEU A 66 7.23 2.53 -10.63
CA LEU A 66 5.87 2.94 -10.97
C LEU A 66 5.62 2.83 -12.48
N ARG A 67 6.60 3.14 -13.33
CA ARG A 67 6.47 2.97 -14.79
C ARG A 67 6.33 1.50 -15.15
N GLU A 68 7.14 0.62 -14.57
CA GLU A 68 6.98 -0.83 -14.73
C GLU A 68 5.61 -1.30 -14.26
N ALA A 69 5.13 -0.79 -13.11
CA ALA A 69 3.82 -1.12 -12.60
C ALA A 69 2.68 -0.69 -13.54
N SER A 70 2.78 0.51 -14.10
CA SER A 70 1.83 1.00 -15.10
C SER A 70 1.81 0.15 -16.39
N ALA A 71 2.94 -0.49 -16.72
CA ALA A 71 3.06 -1.41 -17.86
C ALA A 71 2.46 -2.81 -17.58
N GLY A 72 1.88 -3.03 -16.40
CA GLY A 72 1.20 -4.28 -16.03
C GLY A 72 2.02 -5.21 -15.13
N HIS A 73 3.17 -4.77 -14.64
CA HIS A 73 3.96 -5.56 -13.69
C HIS A 73 3.53 -5.27 -12.26
N THR A 74 2.99 -6.26 -11.53
CA THR A 74 2.74 -6.08 -10.10
C THR A 74 4.05 -5.75 -9.37
N ARG A 75 4.06 -4.63 -8.64
CA ARG A 75 5.19 -4.20 -7.79
C ARG A 75 4.71 -4.05 -6.36
N LYS A 76 5.53 -4.44 -5.39
CA LYS A 76 5.28 -4.16 -3.97
C LYS A 76 6.24 -3.07 -3.51
N ILE A 77 5.69 -1.91 -3.17
CA ILE A 77 6.49 -0.75 -2.80
C ILE A 77 6.07 -0.32 -1.42
N ASP A 78 7.03 -0.34 -0.49
CA ASP A 78 6.80 0.01 0.91
C ASP A 78 5.54 -0.68 1.49
N GLY A 79 5.36 -1.96 1.16
CA GLY A 79 4.27 -2.78 1.71
C GLY A 79 2.98 -2.78 0.96
N VAL A 80 2.87 -1.88 -0.01
CA VAL A 80 1.67 -1.73 -0.79
C VAL A 80 1.89 -2.41 -2.13
N VAL A 81 1.02 -3.36 -2.44
CA VAL A 81 0.94 -3.91 -3.79
C VAL A 81 0.33 -2.83 -4.68
N VAL A 82 1.08 -2.43 -5.71
CA VAL A 82 0.71 -1.36 -6.63
C VAL A 82 0.22 -1.98 -7.93
N ASP A 83 -1.04 -1.74 -8.25
CA ASP A 83 -1.61 -2.08 -9.54
C ASP A 83 -1.31 -1.00 -10.60
N GLY A 84 -1.48 -1.37 -11.87
CA GLY A 84 -1.18 -0.48 -12.99
C GLY A 84 -2.06 0.77 -13.07
N THR A 85 -3.30 0.72 -12.58
CA THR A 85 -4.20 1.88 -12.52
C THR A 85 -3.72 2.89 -11.50
N THR A 86 -3.39 2.44 -10.28
CA THR A 86 -2.82 3.27 -9.23
C THR A 86 -1.48 3.90 -9.68
N ALA A 87 -0.60 3.10 -10.27
CA ALA A 87 0.67 3.59 -10.79
C ALA A 87 0.48 4.65 -11.90
N SER A 88 -0.46 4.41 -12.84
CA SER A 88 -0.76 5.34 -13.91
C SER A 88 -1.31 6.68 -13.39
N ALA A 89 -2.18 6.65 -12.38
CA ALA A 89 -2.71 7.86 -11.76
C ALA A 89 -1.59 8.71 -11.14
N ILE A 90 -0.68 8.08 -10.38
CA ILE A 90 0.47 8.75 -9.78
C ILE A 90 1.37 9.36 -10.86
N LEU A 91 1.70 8.59 -11.90
CA LEU A 91 2.57 9.03 -12.99
C LEU A 91 1.95 10.19 -13.78
N THR A 92 0.63 10.20 -13.99
CA THR A 92 -0.06 11.29 -14.70
C THR A 92 0.16 12.62 -13.99
N VAL A 93 -0.03 12.65 -12.67
CA VAL A 93 0.19 13.86 -11.87
C VAL A 93 1.67 14.20 -11.76
N TYR A 94 2.54 13.20 -11.60
CA TYR A 94 3.98 13.40 -11.53
C TYR A 94 4.54 14.00 -12.84
N ASP A 95 4.19 13.44 -13.99
CA ASP A 95 4.71 13.86 -15.30
C ASP A 95 4.15 15.24 -15.71
N ALA A 96 2.96 15.63 -15.24
CA ALA A 96 2.39 16.98 -15.46
C ALA A 96 2.98 18.07 -14.54
N ALA A 97 3.69 17.68 -13.47
CA ALA A 97 4.18 18.61 -12.46
C ALA A 97 5.51 19.28 -12.83
N THR A 98 5.78 20.46 -12.25
CA THR A 98 7.10 21.12 -12.38
C THR A 98 8.21 20.28 -11.72
N PRO A 99 9.49 20.42 -12.12
CA PRO A 99 10.59 19.65 -11.53
C PRO A 99 10.69 19.79 -9.99
N LYS A 100 10.41 20.98 -9.46
CA LYS A 100 10.38 21.22 -8.01
C LYS A 100 9.26 20.44 -7.33
N THR A 101 8.10 20.33 -7.98
CA THR A 101 6.95 19.59 -7.46
C THR A 101 7.16 18.08 -7.61
N GLN A 102 7.73 17.62 -8.72
CA GLN A 102 8.14 16.23 -8.92
C GLN A 102 9.06 15.75 -7.79
N ALA A 103 10.09 16.53 -7.47
CA ALA A 103 11.00 16.21 -6.37
C ALA A 103 10.26 16.09 -5.02
N LYS A 104 9.23 16.90 -4.78
CA LYS A 104 8.39 16.78 -3.58
C LYS A 104 7.52 15.52 -3.61
N ILE A 105 6.86 15.25 -4.74
CA ILE A 105 6.00 14.08 -4.91
C ILE A 105 6.80 12.79 -4.67
N ALA A 106 8.01 12.69 -5.23
CA ALA A 106 8.89 11.52 -5.07
C ALA A 106 9.37 11.28 -3.63
N THR A 107 9.21 12.25 -2.72
CA THR A 107 9.54 12.10 -1.29
C THR A 107 8.34 11.68 -0.43
N LEU A 108 7.14 11.65 -1.01
CA LEU A 108 5.94 11.24 -0.28
C LEU A 108 5.89 9.72 -0.14
N PRO A 109 5.34 9.19 0.97
CA PRO A 109 4.87 7.82 1.04
C PRO A 109 3.94 7.51 -0.12
N LEU A 110 4.02 6.30 -0.66
CA LEU A 110 3.24 5.88 -1.83
C LEU A 110 1.73 6.12 -1.65
N THR A 111 1.19 5.87 -0.46
CA THR A 111 -0.24 6.10 -0.16
C THR A 111 -0.63 7.58 -0.28
N LEU A 112 0.27 8.49 0.06
CA LEU A 112 0.06 9.94 -0.11
C LEU A 112 0.22 10.36 -1.58
N MET A 113 1.13 9.74 -2.33
CA MET A 113 1.20 9.94 -3.79
C MET A 113 -0.11 9.54 -4.47
N ALA A 114 -0.64 8.35 -4.13
CA ALA A 114 -1.91 7.86 -4.66
C ALA A 114 -3.07 8.78 -4.28
N SER A 115 -3.17 9.17 -3.00
CA SER A 115 -4.22 10.08 -2.52
C SER A 115 -4.18 11.44 -3.23
N LEU A 116 -2.98 12.01 -3.39
CA LEU A 116 -2.78 13.26 -4.14
C LEU A 116 -3.24 13.10 -5.59
N ALA A 117 -2.84 12.01 -6.24
CA ALA A 117 -3.19 11.75 -7.63
C ALA A 117 -4.71 11.67 -7.84
N TRP A 118 -5.40 10.90 -7.00
CA TRP A 118 -6.84 10.74 -7.10
C TRP A 118 -7.60 12.04 -6.84
N ASN A 119 -7.15 12.84 -5.88
CA ASN A 119 -7.77 14.14 -5.59
C ASN A 119 -7.66 15.10 -6.78
N ILE A 120 -6.49 15.16 -7.42
CA ILE A 120 -6.28 16.01 -8.60
C ILE A 120 -7.15 15.52 -9.77
N LEU A 121 -7.09 14.23 -10.10
CA LEU A 121 -7.84 13.65 -11.21
C LEU A 121 -9.37 13.75 -11.01
N ALA A 122 -9.85 13.68 -9.76
CA ALA A 122 -11.25 13.92 -9.45
C ALA A 122 -11.65 15.38 -9.70
N SER A 123 -10.83 16.34 -9.26
CA SER A 123 -11.11 17.76 -9.44
C SER A 123 -11.11 18.20 -10.91
N GLU A 124 -10.27 17.60 -11.75
CA GLU A 124 -10.25 17.87 -13.20
C GLU A 124 -11.51 17.38 -13.91
N ARG A 125 -12.12 16.27 -13.45
CA ARG A 125 -13.38 15.76 -14.01
C ARG A 125 -14.56 16.65 -13.67
N GLU A 126 -14.55 17.28 -12.49
CA GLU A 126 -15.60 18.19 -12.05
C GLU A 126 -15.53 19.53 -12.83
N GLY A 127 -14.32 20.06 -13.07
CA GLY A 127 -14.13 21.28 -13.84
C GLY A 127 -14.33 21.16 -15.36
N ALA A 128 -14.36 19.93 -15.91
CA ALA A 128 -14.61 19.67 -17.33
C ALA A 128 -16.11 19.48 -17.67
N ALA A 129 -17.00 19.49 -16.67
CA ALA A 129 -18.44 19.32 -16.82
C ALA A 129 -19.24 20.63 -16.70
N GLU A 130 -18.56 21.78 -16.53
CA GLU A 130 -19.09 23.15 -16.64
C GLU A 130 -18.71 23.80 -17.98
#